data_AF-A0A3D5SEC1-F1
#
_entry.id   AF-A0A3D5SEC1-F1
#
_cell.length_a   1.000
_cell.length_b   1.000
_cell.length_c   1.000
_cell.angle_alpha   90.00
_cell.angle_beta   90.00
_cell.angle_gamma   90.00
#
_symmetry.space_group_name_H-M   'P 1'
#
loop_
_entity.id
_entity.type
_entity.pdbx_description
1 polymer ?
#
loop_
_entity_poly.entity_id
_entity_poly.type
_entity_poly.pdbx_seq_one_letter_code
_entity_poly.pdbx_strand_id
1 'polypeptide(L)'
;MITAAALVAPYTFAQSTVTVEPNADIRVLIDVSGSMKQNDPRNLRRPALDLLVQLFPTDSRAGVWTFGKYVNMLVPHDTVSTRWRSQSSNKSRLINSVALHTNIGLALEKAIYDNGQKKYSDTQDFKTSVILLTDGVVDIDKDPLVNEQERQRILETLLPQYQAAGIAIHAVALSTNADVELLERLAIETDGIFAVAEDAEELNRIFLRAFDQSSPSDRAPLDDNRFLIDSSVEEFTALVFRKSGSAATQIESPGGQIFNADVDGASLRWFASDAYDLITIQQPEEGEWTINADIDPDNRVTVVSDLTLAIAPIANNLYHGETATLTASILEAGEVVSRDEFLDLFTVDASMSRSNTSFWRQTLVRDGGGIDSSVDGSHSMGVYSRELDMLRNSGNYALTVAVDGKTFKREKTLKFTVREPFRVELAANELEGEFA
;
A
#
# COMPACT_ATOMS: atom_id res chain seq x y z
N MET A 1 -42.77 -20.70 -37.13
CA MET A 1 -41.51 -19.94 -37.03
C MET A 1 -41.58 -19.11 -35.77
N ILE A 2 -40.84 -19.51 -34.73
CA ILE A 2 -40.77 -18.79 -33.45
C ILE A 2 -39.54 -17.89 -33.55
N THR A 3 -39.75 -16.58 -33.62
CA THR A 3 -38.71 -15.56 -33.59
C THR A 3 -38.24 -15.38 -32.14
N ALA A 4 -37.04 -15.85 -31.84
CA ALA A 4 -36.35 -15.54 -30.59
C ALA A 4 -35.81 -14.11 -30.65
N ALA A 5 -36.38 -13.21 -29.85
CA ALA A 5 -35.83 -11.89 -29.62
C ALA A 5 -34.68 -12.03 -28.61
N ALA A 6 -33.44 -11.87 -29.07
CA ALA A 6 -32.29 -11.73 -28.21
C ALA A 6 -32.37 -10.37 -27.49
N LEU A 7 -32.67 -10.37 -26.19
CA LEU A 7 -32.42 -9.21 -25.34
C LEU A 7 -30.91 -9.03 -25.20
N VAL A 8 -30.36 -8.06 -25.93
CA VAL A 8 -29.02 -7.53 -25.65
C VAL A 8 -29.20 -6.55 -24.49
N ALA A 9 -28.87 -6.97 -23.27
CA ALA A 9 -28.71 -6.05 -22.15
C ALA A 9 -27.45 -5.21 -22.41
N PRO A 10 -27.54 -3.87 -22.44
CA PRO A 10 -26.35 -3.05 -22.51
C PRO A 10 -25.57 -3.23 -21.20
N TYR A 11 -24.36 -3.79 -21.27
CA TYR A 11 -23.40 -3.71 -20.18
C TYR A 11 -23.10 -2.23 -19.97
N THR A 12 -23.70 -1.66 -18.93
CA THR A 12 -23.34 -0.32 -18.47
C THR A 12 -22.03 -0.50 -17.72
N PHE A 13 -20.91 -0.10 -18.31
CA PHE A 13 -19.65 -0.01 -17.58
C PHE A 13 -19.89 0.99 -16.44
N ALA A 14 -19.80 0.53 -15.19
CA ALA A 14 -19.78 1.42 -14.05
C ALA A 14 -18.52 2.31 -14.21
N GLN A 15 -18.72 3.60 -14.47
CA GLN A 15 -17.62 4.56 -14.38
C GLN A 15 -17.15 4.57 -12.93
N SER A 16 -15.90 4.16 -12.71
CA SER A 16 -15.22 4.34 -11.43
C SER A 16 -15.18 5.84 -11.14
N THR A 17 -15.94 6.28 -10.13
CA THR A 17 -15.98 7.68 -9.75
C THR A 17 -14.75 8.00 -8.91
N VAL A 18 -14.10 9.12 -9.20
CA VAL A 18 -13.04 9.65 -8.34
C VAL A 18 -13.71 10.16 -7.07
N THR A 19 -13.40 9.53 -5.95
CA THR A 19 -13.90 9.90 -4.61
C THR A 19 -12.71 10.20 -3.71
N VAL A 20 -12.94 10.96 -2.65
CA VAL A 20 -11.95 11.17 -1.60
C VAL A 20 -11.57 9.80 -1.04
N GLU A 21 -10.27 9.49 -1.02
CA GLU A 21 -9.79 8.23 -0.47
C GLU A 21 -10.10 8.19 1.05
N PRO A 22 -10.77 7.13 1.56
CA PRO A 22 -11.02 6.99 2.99
C PRO A 22 -9.72 6.84 3.76
N ASN A 23 -9.73 7.18 5.05
CA ASN A 23 -8.55 7.06 5.91
C ASN A 23 -8.08 5.60 6.01
N ALA A 24 -6.78 5.37 6.16
CA ALA A 24 -6.27 4.01 6.32
C ALA A 24 -6.60 3.42 7.72
N ASP A 25 -6.91 2.13 7.79
CA ASP A 25 -6.88 1.32 9.03
C ASP A 25 -5.90 0.15 8.84
N ILE A 26 -4.70 0.26 9.40
CA ILE A 26 -3.60 -0.68 9.13
C ILE A 26 -3.35 -1.56 10.35
N ARG A 27 -3.55 -2.87 10.16
CA ARG A 27 -3.43 -3.87 11.24
C ARG A 27 -2.23 -4.77 10.97
N VAL A 28 -1.17 -4.65 11.76
CA VAL A 28 0.07 -5.40 11.55
C VAL A 28 0.09 -6.64 12.45
N LEU A 29 0.32 -7.81 11.85
CA LEU A 29 0.43 -9.10 12.51
C LEU A 29 1.87 -9.60 12.39
N ILE A 30 2.55 -9.80 13.52
CA ILE A 30 3.96 -10.16 13.56
C ILE A 30 4.13 -11.51 14.28
N ASP A 31 4.64 -12.51 13.57
CA ASP A 31 5.00 -13.79 14.19
C ASP A 31 6.17 -13.59 15.16
N VAL A 32 6.06 -14.15 16.36
CA VAL A 32 7.06 -14.18 17.44
C VAL A 32 7.43 -15.60 17.88
N SER A 33 7.12 -16.59 17.04
CA SER A 33 7.41 -18.02 17.21
C SER A 33 8.91 -18.32 17.33
N GLY A 34 9.22 -19.57 17.68
CA GLY A 34 10.60 -20.02 17.92
C GLY A 34 11.44 -20.13 16.64
N SER A 35 10.82 -20.44 15.48
CA SER A 35 11.48 -20.50 14.17
C SER A 35 12.16 -19.18 13.81
N MET A 36 11.57 -18.07 14.26
CA MET A 36 12.07 -16.71 14.06
C MET A 36 13.51 -16.51 14.55
N LYS A 37 14.01 -17.32 15.49
CA LYS A 37 15.43 -17.24 15.91
C LYS A 37 16.41 -17.61 14.79
N GLN A 38 15.97 -18.44 13.85
CA GLN A 38 16.77 -18.94 12.74
C GLN A 38 16.54 -18.08 11.49
N ASN A 39 15.29 -17.77 11.17
CA ASN A 39 14.95 -17.04 9.95
C ASN A 39 15.08 -15.50 10.11
N ASP A 40 15.02 -14.98 11.32
CA ASP A 40 15.24 -13.56 11.62
C ASP A 40 16.18 -13.36 12.83
N PRO A 41 17.45 -13.79 12.74
CA PRO A 41 18.38 -13.78 13.86
C PRO A 41 18.74 -12.36 14.32
N ARG A 42 18.59 -11.35 13.44
CA ARG A 42 18.83 -9.93 13.74
C ARG A 42 17.57 -9.18 14.18
N ASN A 43 16.42 -9.84 14.21
CA ASN A 43 15.14 -9.28 14.59
C ASN A 43 14.73 -8.05 13.74
N LEU A 44 14.85 -8.21 12.42
CA LEU A 44 14.56 -7.24 11.36
C LEU A 44 13.10 -6.74 11.41
N ARG A 45 12.22 -7.52 12.03
CA ARG A 45 10.85 -7.10 12.38
C ARG A 45 10.77 -5.79 13.15
N ARG A 46 11.74 -5.52 14.04
CA ARG A 46 11.76 -4.30 14.86
C ARG A 46 11.96 -3.04 14.01
N PRO A 47 13.08 -2.89 13.27
CA PRO A 47 13.28 -1.70 12.44
C PRO A 47 12.21 -1.55 11.35
N ALA A 48 11.69 -2.66 10.81
CA ALA A 48 10.61 -2.63 9.83
C ALA A 48 9.28 -2.13 10.43
N LEU A 49 8.94 -2.55 11.66
CA LEU A 49 7.76 -2.02 12.35
C LEU A 49 7.94 -0.54 12.71
N ASP A 50 9.13 -0.15 13.20
CA ASP A 50 9.40 1.25 13.51
C ASP A 50 9.21 2.14 12.27
N LEU A 51 9.63 1.69 11.09
CA LEU A 51 9.40 2.39 9.83
C LEU A 51 7.91 2.61 9.55
N LEU A 52 7.09 1.55 9.63
CA LEU A 52 5.65 1.63 9.41
C LEU A 52 4.98 2.59 10.39
N VAL A 53 5.29 2.46 11.68
CA VAL A 53 4.74 3.33 12.74
C VAL A 53 4.99 4.81 12.45
N GLN A 54 6.17 5.13 11.91
CA GLN A 54 6.51 6.52 11.60
C GLN A 54 5.83 7.03 10.32
N LEU A 55 5.55 6.14 9.35
CA LEU A 55 4.92 6.47 8.07
C LEU A 55 3.41 6.50 8.08
N PHE A 56 2.75 5.84 9.04
CA PHE A 56 1.29 5.85 9.12
C PHE A 56 0.76 7.29 9.13
N PRO A 57 -0.24 7.63 8.28
CA PRO A 57 -0.78 8.98 8.22
C PRO A 57 -1.36 9.40 9.57
N THR A 58 -1.32 10.69 9.88
CA THR A 58 -2.09 11.20 11.01
C THR A 58 -3.59 10.98 10.77
N ASP A 59 -4.35 10.77 11.84
CA ASP A 59 -5.79 10.47 11.82
C ASP A 59 -6.23 9.14 11.17
N SER A 60 -5.27 8.39 10.60
CA SER A 60 -5.46 6.97 10.29
C SER A 60 -5.63 6.13 11.57
N ARG A 61 -6.11 4.89 11.43
CA ARG A 61 -6.09 3.91 12.52
C ARG A 61 -4.96 2.92 12.30
N ALA A 62 -4.30 2.51 13.38
CA ALA A 62 -3.34 1.43 13.29
C ALA A 62 -3.23 0.65 14.61
N GLY A 63 -2.87 -0.63 14.49
CA GLY A 63 -2.63 -1.52 15.61
C GLY A 63 -1.59 -2.59 15.26
N VAL A 64 -0.93 -3.14 16.28
CA VAL A 64 0.08 -4.18 16.09
C VAL A 64 -0.18 -5.33 17.04
N TRP A 65 -0.28 -6.53 16.49
CA TRP A 65 -0.41 -7.76 17.23
C TRP A 65 0.82 -8.63 17.00
N THR A 66 1.30 -9.23 18.06
CA THR A 66 2.31 -10.29 18.01
C THR A 66 1.63 -11.62 18.29
N PHE A 67 2.00 -12.66 17.54
CA PHE A 67 1.40 -13.98 17.72
C PHE A 67 2.43 -15.10 17.76
N GLY A 68 2.10 -16.12 18.53
CA GLY A 68 2.72 -17.45 18.47
C GLY A 68 1.61 -18.45 18.82
N LYS A 69 1.72 -19.17 19.93
CA LYS A 69 0.58 -19.91 20.52
C LYS A 69 -0.61 -19.01 20.88
N TYR A 70 -0.31 -17.82 21.40
CA TYR A 70 -1.30 -16.81 21.81
C TYR A 70 -1.09 -15.52 21.03
N VAL A 71 -2.15 -14.72 20.92
CA VAL A 71 -2.11 -13.41 20.27
C VAL A 71 -2.13 -12.33 21.34
N ASN A 72 -1.21 -11.39 21.25
CA ASN A 72 -1.11 -10.23 22.13
C ASN A 72 -1.16 -8.95 21.29
N MET A 73 -2.01 -8.01 21.68
CA MET A 73 -2.02 -6.67 21.11
C MET A 73 -0.83 -5.89 21.69
N LEU A 74 0.28 -5.86 20.96
CA LEU A 74 1.51 -5.18 21.37
C LEU A 74 1.23 -3.67 21.39
N VAL A 75 0.80 -3.12 20.26
CA VAL A 75 0.39 -1.73 20.12
C VAL A 75 -1.13 -1.68 20.03
N PRO A 76 -1.79 -0.91 20.92
CA PRO A 76 -3.23 -0.71 20.88
C PRO A 76 -3.69 -0.22 19.52
N HIS A 77 -4.76 -0.82 19.02
CA HIS A 77 -5.48 -0.32 17.86
C HIS A 77 -6.17 1.00 18.23
N ASP A 78 -5.71 2.10 17.65
CA ASP A 78 -6.18 3.45 17.98
C ASP A 78 -5.86 4.40 16.82
N THR A 79 -6.33 5.65 16.92
CA THR A 79 -6.00 6.72 15.99
C THR A 79 -4.52 7.11 16.11
N VAL A 80 -3.88 7.25 14.95
CA VAL A 80 -2.46 7.49 14.80
C VAL A 80 -2.13 8.96 15.10
N SER A 81 -1.71 9.21 16.34
CA SER A 81 -1.25 10.52 16.84
C SER A 81 0.25 10.54 17.12
N THR A 82 0.83 11.71 17.40
CA THR A 82 2.23 11.81 17.86
C THR A 82 2.49 11.00 19.13
N ARG A 83 1.53 11.02 20.05
CA ARG A 83 1.58 10.20 21.28
C ARG A 83 1.55 8.71 20.95
N TRP A 84 0.66 8.29 20.06
CA TRP A 84 0.58 6.90 19.63
C TRP A 84 1.91 6.44 19.03
N ARG A 85 2.50 7.20 18.10
CA ARG A 85 3.80 6.88 17.47
C ARG A 85 4.92 6.70 18.50
N SER A 86 5.07 7.65 19.43
CA SER A 86 6.09 7.57 20.48
C SER A 86 5.92 6.33 21.38
N GLN A 87 4.67 5.98 21.71
CA GLN A 87 4.39 4.77 22.48
C GLN A 87 4.66 3.50 21.67
N SER A 88 4.26 3.47 20.40
CA SER A 88 4.44 2.34 19.48
C SER A 88 5.92 2.02 19.24
N SER A 89 6.76 3.03 18.99
CA SER A 89 8.22 2.84 18.81
C SER A 89 8.94 2.37 20.09
N ASN A 90 8.41 2.67 21.28
CA ASN A 90 8.95 2.07 22.50
C ASN A 90 8.56 0.60 22.65
N LYS A 91 7.37 0.24 22.18
CA LYS A 91 6.83 -1.13 22.26
C LYS A 91 7.38 -2.06 21.19
N SER A 92 7.80 -1.57 20.02
CA SER A 92 8.48 -2.38 19.00
C SER A 92 9.69 -3.13 19.58
N ARG A 93 10.41 -2.50 20.53
CA ARG A 93 11.55 -3.10 21.26
C ARG A 93 11.18 -4.35 22.06
N LEU A 94 9.90 -4.58 22.35
CA LEU A 94 9.42 -5.77 23.07
C LEU A 94 9.27 -6.99 22.15
N ILE A 95 9.29 -6.83 20.83
CA ILE A 95 9.21 -7.93 19.86
C ILE A 95 10.41 -8.85 20.06
N ASN A 96 10.16 -10.12 20.31
CA ASN A 96 11.20 -11.14 20.54
C ASN A 96 10.73 -12.48 19.95
N SER A 97 11.59 -13.50 19.97
CA SER A 97 11.30 -14.82 19.37
C SER A 97 11.18 -15.90 20.46
N VAL A 98 10.32 -15.68 21.45
CA VAL A 98 10.19 -16.60 22.61
C VAL A 98 8.91 -17.43 22.60
N ALA A 99 7.97 -17.15 21.69
CA ALA A 99 6.73 -17.89 21.67
C ALA A 99 6.95 -19.30 21.09
N LEU A 100 6.22 -20.26 21.63
CA LEU A 100 6.05 -21.57 21.01
C LEU A 100 4.93 -21.46 19.98
N HIS A 101 4.96 -22.29 18.94
CA HIS A 101 3.88 -22.41 17.94
C HIS A 101 3.66 -21.13 17.10
N THR A 102 2.94 -21.29 16.00
CA THR A 102 2.63 -20.27 15.00
C THR A 102 1.14 -20.34 14.68
N ASN A 103 0.31 -19.62 15.46
CA ASN A 103 -1.14 -19.62 15.31
C ASN A 103 -1.64 -18.46 14.42
N ILE A 104 -1.44 -18.61 13.11
CA ILE A 104 -1.83 -17.62 12.10
C ILE A 104 -3.35 -17.38 12.13
N GLY A 105 -4.16 -18.42 12.24
CA GLY A 105 -5.62 -18.27 12.19
C GLY A 105 -6.19 -17.52 13.40
N LEU A 106 -5.65 -17.74 14.61
CA LEU A 106 -6.03 -16.91 15.76
C LEU A 106 -5.57 -15.46 15.59
N ALA A 107 -4.40 -15.21 14.99
CA ALA A 107 -3.92 -13.85 14.73
C ALA A 107 -4.85 -13.09 13.79
N LEU A 108 -5.23 -13.71 12.67
CA LEU A 108 -6.21 -13.18 11.72
C LEU A 108 -7.57 -12.93 12.39
N GLU A 109 -8.09 -13.91 13.14
CA GLU A 109 -9.35 -13.76 13.86
C GLU A 109 -9.34 -12.58 14.84
N LYS A 110 -8.23 -12.37 15.56
CA LYS A 110 -8.08 -11.25 16.50
C LYS A 110 -7.79 -9.92 15.82
N ALA A 111 -7.19 -9.92 14.63
CA ALA A 111 -6.96 -8.69 13.87
C ALA A 111 -8.27 -8.05 13.43
N ILE A 112 -9.33 -8.83 13.20
CA ILE A 112 -10.66 -8.33 12.80
C ILE A 112 -11.47 -7.80 14.02
N TYR A 113 -10.87 -7.69 15.20
CA TYR A 113 -11.56 -7.25 16.41
C TYR A 113 -12.06 -5.79 16.32
N ASP A 114 -13.33 -5.61 15.96
CA ASP A 114 -14.08 -4.40 16.24
C ASP A 114 -15.11 -4.71 17.34
N ASN A 115 -15.03 -3.97 18.44
CA ASN A 115 -15.57 -4.34 19.75
C ASN A 115 -17.12 -4.18 19.86
N GLY A 116 -17.88 -4.55 18.82
CA GLY A 116 -19.33 -4.39 18.75
C GLY A 116 -20.00 -5.34 17.74
N GLN A 117 -21.33 -5.22 17.59
CA GLN A 117 -22.11 -6.06 16.65
C GLN A 117 -21.78 -5.84 15.16
N LYS A 118 -20.94 -4.85 14.83
CA LYS A 118 -20.31 -4.70 13.52
C LYS A 118 -18.89 -5.27 13.59
N LYS A 119 -18.64 -6.37 12.88
CA LYS A 119 -17.36 -7.09 12.82
C LYS A 119 -16.24 -6.34 12.07
N TYR A 120 -16.48 -5.10 11.62
CA TYR A 120 -15.54 -4.34 10.81
C TYR A 120 -15.65 -2.85 11.13
N SER A 121 -14.53 -2.14 11.04
CA SER A 121 -14.44 -0.68 11.02
C SER A 121 -15.41 -0.17 9.95
N ASP A 122 -16.04 0.99 10.15
CA ASP A 122 -16.97 1.52 9.17
C ASP A 122 -16.25 1.68 7.83
N THR A 123 -16.52 0.77 6.88
CA THR A 123 -15.81 0.68 5.59
C THR A 123 -16.04 1.92 4.73
N GLN A 124 -17.00 2.76 5.13
CA GLN A 124 -17.28 4.05 4.51
C GLN A 124 -16.27 5.13 4.92
N ASP A 125 -15.67 5.01 6.12
CA ASP A 125 -14.72 5.98 6.67
C ASP A 125 -13.27 5.50 6.60
N PHE A 126 -13.06 4.18 6.67
CA PHE A 126 -11.71 3.59 6.70
C PHE A 126 -11.52 2.45 5.69
N LYS A 127 -10.42 2.52 4.92
CA LYS A 127 -9.90 1.38 4.14
C LYS A 127 -9.01 0.53 5.04
N THR A 128 -9.50 -0.65 5.41
CA THR A 128 -8.76 -1.55 6.30
C THR A 128 -7.84 -2.48 5.52
N SER A 129 -6.62 -2.70 6.01
CA SER A 129 -5.68 -3.66 5.46
C SER A 129 -4.87 -4.33 6.57
N VAL A 130 -4.53 -5.61 6.35
CA VAL A 130 -3.69 -6.40 7.26
C VAL A 130 -2.32 -6.58 6.63
N ILE A 131 -1.26 -6.35 7.40
CA ILE A 131 0.11 -6.73 7.01
C ILE A 131 0.53 -7.90 7.89
N LEU A 132 0.58 -9.10 7.32
CA LEU A 132 0.96 -10.35 7.98
C LEU A 132 2.42 -10.67 7.71
N LEU A 133 3.22 -10.77 8.76
CA LEU A 133 4.61 -11.18 8.70
C LEU A 133 4.80 -12.49 9.46
N THR A 134 5.25 -13.53 8.76
CA THR A 134 5.51 -14.85 9.33
C THR A 134 6.67 -15.53 8.62
N ASP A 135 7.35 -16.43 9.32
CA ASP A 135 8.44 -17.24 8.76
C ASP A 135 8.08 -18.73 8.68
N GLY A 136 6.89 -19.09 9.16
CA GLY A 136 6.51 -20.46 9.46
C GLY A 136 5.19 -20.89 8.84
N VAL A 137 4.94 -22.19 9.01
CA VAL A 137 3.69 -22.87 8.68
C VAL A 137 2.68 -22.71 9.82
N VAL A 138 1.42 -23.08 9.58
CA VAL A 138 0.44 -23.22 10.65
C VAL A 138 0.92 -24.34 11.59
N ASP A 139 1.27 -23.97 12.82
CA ASP A 139 1.73 -24.90 13.85
C ASP A 139 1.06 -24.51 15.17
N ILE A 140 -0.09 -25.11 15.48
CA ILE A 140 -0.84 -24.85 16.71
C ILE A 140 -0.80 -26.03 17.68
N ASP A 141 -0.45 -27.23 17.20
CA ASP A 141 -0.31 -28.45 17.96
C ASP A 141 0.80 -29.35 17.38
N LYS A 142 1.26 -30.35 18.15
CA LYS A 142 2.20 -31.35 17.67
C LYS A 142 1.58 -32.32 16.69
N ASP A 143 0.26 -32.50 16.73
CA ASP A 143 -0.48 -33.33 15.79
C ASP A 143 -0.64 -32.62 14.43
N PRO A 144 -0.04 -33.14 13.34
CA PRO A 144 -0.17 -32.55 12.01
C PRO A 144 -1.62 -32.43 11.51
N LEU A 145 -2.52 -33.32 11.95
CA LEU A 145 -3.94 -33.24 11.55
C LEU A 145 -4.64 -32.02 12.13
N VAL A 146 -4.26 -31.59 13.34
CA VAL A 146 -4.80 -30.38 13.96
C VAL A 146 -4.31 -29.13 13.22
N ASN A 147 -3.04 -29.12 12.80
CA ASN A 147 -2.46 -28.03 12.02
C ASN A 147 -3.11 -27.92 10.63
N GLU A 148 -3.36 -29.05 9.96
CA GLU A 148 -4.06 -29.06 8.67
C GLU A 148 -5.52 -28.60 8.81
N GLN A 149 -6.23 -29.02 9.86
CA GLN A 149 -7.59 -28.52 10.13
C GLN A 149 -7.63 -27.02 10.35
N GLU A 150 -6.64 -26.45 11.06
CA GLU A 150 -6.54 -25.00 11.23
C GLU A 150 -6.20 -24.29 9.92
N ARG A 151 -5.31 -24.85 9.11
CA ARG A 151 -5.02 -24.35 7.76
C ARG A 151 -6.29 -24.31 6.90
N GLN A 152 -7.10 -25.38 6.92
CA GLN A 152 -8.39 -25.40 6.22
C GLN A 152 -9.38 -24.38 6.80
N ARG A 153 -9.45 -24.23 8.13
CA ARG A 153 -10.29 -23.19 8.75
C ARG A 153 -9.91 -21.78 8.29
N ILE A 154 -8.62 -21.49 8.16
CA ILE A 154 -8.14 -20.20 7.65
C ILE A 154 -8.68 -19.97 6.23
N LEU A 155 -8.56 -20.97 5.35
CA LEU A 155 -8.97 -20.86 3.94
C LEU A 155 -10.49 -20.87 3.73
N GLU A 156 -11.23 -21.69 4.48
CA GLU A 156 -12.66 -21.90 4.26
C GLU A 156 -13.54 -20.99 5.11
N THR A 157 -13.01 -20.45 6.21
CA THR A 157 -13.80 -19.62 7.16
C THR A 157 -13.27 -18.20 7.27
N LEU A 158 -11.97 -17.99 7.49
CA LEU A 158 -11.43 -16.65 7.72
C LEU A 158 -11.24 -15.88 6.42
N LEU A 159 -10.63 -16.48 5.41
CA LEU A 159 -10.38 -15.85 4.12
C LEU A 159 -11.68 -15.29 3.48
N PRO A 160 -12.80 -16.03 3.40
CA PRO A 160 -14.06 -15.47 2.90
C PRO A 160 -14.60 -14.29 3.72
N GLN A 161 -14.31 -14.23 5.03
CA GLN A 161 -14.70 -13.10 5.87
C GLN A 161 -13.92 -11.83 5.50
N TYR A 162 -12.61 -11.94 5.26
CA TYR A 162 -11.78 -10.83 4.77
C TYR A 162 -12.24 -10.34 3.40
N GLN A 163 -12.53 -11.26 2.48
CA GLN A 163 -13.05 -10.94 1.14
C GLN A 163 -14.37 -10.19 1.22
N ALA A 164 -15.33 -10.70 1.99
CA ALA A 164 -16.64 -10.08 2.15
C ALA A 164 -16.56 -8.68 2.80
N ALA A 165 -15.51 -8.42 3.57
CA ALA A 165 -15.26 -7.14 4.21
C ALA A 165 -14.43 -6.16 3.35
N GLY A 166 -13.92 -6.60 2.19
CA GLY A 166 -13.01 -5.80 1.37
C GLY A 166 -11.67 -5.49 2.04
N ILE A 167 -11.20 -6.37 2.94
CA ILE A 167 -9.95 -6.18 3.69
C ILE A 167 -8.83 -6.96 3.01
N ALA A 168 -7.84 -6.25 2.50
CA ALA A 168 -6.65 -6.85 1.90
C ALA A 168 -5.70 -7.41 2.96
N ILE A 169 -5.13 -8.59 2.69
CA ILE A 169 -4.06 -9.19 3.49
C ILE A 169 -2.76 -9.11 2.68
N HIS A 170 -1.84 -8.26 3.09
CA HIS A 170 -0.48 -8.24 2.57
C HIS A 170 0.36 -9.24 3.37
N ALA A 171 0.73 -10.37 2.76
CA ALA A 171 1.50 -11.43 3.37
C ALA A 171 2.98 -11.33 2.99
N VAL A 172 3.84 -11.29 4.01
CA VAL A 172 5.29 -11.23 3.88
C VAL A 172 5.88 -12.46 4.55
N ALA A 173 6.53 -13.31 3.76
CA ALA A 173 7.27 -14.47 4.25
C ALA A 173 8.72 -14.08 4.50
N LEU A 174 9.27 -14.37 5.69
CA LEU A 174 10.69 -14.09 6.00
C LEU A 174 11.67 -15.17 5.52
N SER A 175 11.14 -16.26 4.98
CA SER A 175 11.94 -17.29 4.34
C SER A 175 11.07 -18.13 3.41
N THR A 176 11.71 -18.90 2.55
CA THR A 176 11.03 -19.91 1.72
C THR A 176 10.53 -21.13 2.49
N ASN A 177 10.84 -21.24 3.80
CA ASN A 177 10.33 -22.30 4.66
C ASN A 177 8.90 -22.05 5.17
N ALA A 178 8.35 -20.85 4.94
CA ALA A 178 6.97 -20.55 5.27
C ALA A 178 5.98 -21.34 4.40
N ASP A 179 4.71 -21.41 4.82
CA ASP A 179 3.63 -21.92 3.98
C ASP A 179 3.30 -20.91 2.87
N VAL A 180 4.17 -20.87 1.84
CA VAL A 180 4.07 -19.94 0.71
C VAL A 180 2.72 -20.05 0.01
N GLU A 181 2.20 -21.27 -0.15
CA GLU A 181 0.90 -21.51 -0.79
C GLU A 181 -0.24 -20.85 -0.01
N LEU A 182 -0.30 -21.05 1.32
CA LEU A 182 -1.30 -20.41 2.16
C LEU A 182 -1.20 -18.88 2.12
N LEU A 183 0.02 -18.35 2.29
CA LEU A 183 0.25 -16.90 2.34
C LEU A 183 -0.03 -16.22 1.01
N GLU A 184 0.39 -16.82 -0.10
CA GLU A 184 0.09 -16.31 -1.43
C GLU A 184 -1.40 -16.32 -1.69
N ARG A 185 -2.10 -17.41 -1.32
CA ARG A 185 -3.55 -17.50 -1.47
C ARG A 185 -4.29 -16.46 -0.65
N LEU A 186 -3.94 -16.29 0.63
CA LEU A 186 -4.51 -15.26 1.50
C LEU A 186 -4.36 -13.86 0.88
N ALA A 187 -3.18 -13.56 0.34
CA ALA A 187 -2.91 -12.26 -0.26
C ALA A 187 -3.65 -12.05 -1.57
N ILE A 188 -3.49 -12.95 -2.55
CA ILE A 188 -4.11 -12.78 -3.87
C ILE A 188 -5.64 -12.72 -3.76
N GLU A 189 -6.23 -13.63 -2.99
CA GLU A 189 -7.69 -13.73 -2.91
C GLU A 189 -8.34 -12.56 -2.15
N THR A 190 -7.57 -11.80 -1.37
CA THR A 190 -8.04 -10.56 -0.70
C THR A 190 -7.56 -9.29 -1.41
N ASP A 191 -6.96 -9.41 -2.59
CA ASP A 191 -6.33 -8.30 -3.32
C ASP A 191 -5.18 -7.61 -2.55
N GLY A 192 -4.43 -8.35 -1.75
CA GLY A 192 -3.18 -7.93 -1.11
C GLY A 192 -1.92 -8.31 -1.90
N ILE A 193 -0.75 -8.18 -1.25
CA ILE A 193 0.56 -8.55 -1.83
C ILE A 193 1.08 -9.79 -1.15
N PHE A 194 1.63 -10.71 -1.92
CA PHE A 194 2.53 -11.71 -1.41
C PHE A 194 3.98 -11.37 -1.79
N ALA A 195 4.89 -11.44 -0.84
CA ALA A 195 6.32 -11.32 -1.09
C ALA A 195 7.13 -12.16 -0.10
N VAL A 196 8.31 -12.58 -0.53
CA VAL A 196 9.31 -13.24 0.31
C VAL A 196 10.43 -12.22 0.55
N ALA A 197 10.88 -12.09 1.80
CA ALA A 197 11.98 -11.23 2.20
C ALA A 197 13.11 -12.10 2.77
N GLU A 198 14.26 -12.14 2.09
CA GLU A 198 15.42 -12.91 2.56
C GLU A 198 16.34 -12.10 3.49
N ASP A 199 16.26 -10.77 3.43
CA ASP A 199 17.07 -9.88 4.25
C ASP A 199 16.33 -8.62 4.75
N ALA A 200 17.07 -7.81 5.51
CA ALA A 200 16.58 -6.59 6.16
C ALA A 200 16.13 -5.51 5.20
N GLU A 201 16.90 -5.35 4.13
CA GLU A 201 16.66 -4.31 3.13
C GLU A 201 15.42 -4.67 2.33
N GLU A 202 15.33 -5.92 1.88
CA GLU A 202 14.16 -6.44 1.17
C GLU A 202 12.90 -6.37 2.03
N LEU A 203 12.98 -6.76 3.32
CA LEU A 203 11.85 -6.67 4.25
C LEU A 203 11.32 -5.25 4.37
N ASN A 204 12.20 -4.26 4.54
CA ASN A 204 11.80 -2.85 4.62
C ASN A 204 11.12 -2.40 3.32
N ARG A 205 11.69 -2.74 2.16
CA ARG A 205 11.12 -2.37 0.85
C ARG A 205 9.75 -3.02 0.62
N ILE A 206 9.56 -4.28 1.02
CA ILE A 206 8.27 -4.98 0.96
C ILE A 206 7.25 -4.33 1.89
N PHE A 207 7.65 -3.97 3.11
CA PHE A 207 6.78 -3.29 4.07
C PHE A 207 6.29 -1.95 3.53
N LEU A 208 7.18 -1.16 2.94
CA LEU A 208 6.81 0.07 2.26
C LEU A 208 5.88 -0.17 1.08
N ARG A 209 6.10 -1.24 0.30
CA ARG A 209 5.22 -1.59 -0.81
C ARG A 209 3.81 -1.97 -0.31
N ALA A 210 3.71 -2.77 0.75
CA ALA A 210 2.44 -3.11 1.37
C ALA A 210 1.73 -1.86 1.91
N PHE A 211 2.48 -0.99 2.60
CA PHE A 211 1.97 0.29 3.09
C PHE A 211 1.46 1.19 1.97
N ASP A 212 2.22 1.36 0.89
CA ASP A 212 1.85 2.20 -0.27
C ASP A 212 0.54 1.72 -0.93
N GLN A 213 0.21 0.42 -0.87
CA GLN A 213 -1.06 -0.10 -1.37
C GLN A 213 -2.22 0.06 -0.39
N SER A 214 -1.94 -0.07 0.91
CA SER A 214 -2.95 0.14 1.95
C SER A 214 -3.32 1.63 2.08
N SER A 215 -2.35 2.53 1.89
CA SER A 215 -2.48 3.97 2.07
C SER A 215 -1.68 4.74 1.01
N PRO A 216 -2.14 4.79 -0.27
CA PRO A 216 -1.54 5.64 -1.28
C PRO A 216 -1.48 7.09 -0.82
N SER A 217 -0.37 7.76 -1.09
CA SER A 217 -0.16 9.15 -0.67
C SER A 217 0.43 9.96 -1.81
N ASP A 218 0.12 11.25 -1.80
CA ASP A 218 0.69 12.20 -2.74
C ASP A 218 2.17 12.41 -2.42
N ARG A 219 2.94 12.57 -3.49
CA ARG A 219 4.38 12.79 -3.42
C ARG A 219 4.75 14.06 -4.16
N ALA A 220 5.78 14.72 -3.67
CA ALA A 220 6.53 15.66 -4.48
C ALA A 220 7.51 14.86 -5.35
N PRO A 221 7.53 15.07 -6.70
CA PRO A 221 8.52 14.43 -7.55
C PRO A 221 9.93 14.73 -7.05
N LEU A 222 10.74 13.68 -6.90
CA LEU A 222 12.11 13.77 -6.44
C LEU A 222 13.05 13.56 -7.63
N ASP A 223 13.80 14.60 -7.99
CA ASP A 223 14.76 14.58 -9.10
C ASP A 223 16.15 14.99 -8.59
N ASP A 224 17.13 14.10 -8.69
CA ASP A 224 18.47 14.28 -8.10
C ASP A 224 18.43 14.80 -6.65
N ASN A 225 17.57 14.18 -5.83
CA ASN A 225 17.33 14.56 -4.43
C ASN A 225 16.81 16.00 -4.23
N ARG A 226 16.29 16.66 -5.28
CA ARG A 226 15.59 17.95 -5.19
C ARG A 226 14.09 17.76 -5.40
N PHE A 227 13.30 18.55 -4.69
CA PHE A 227 11.84 18.50 -4.79
C PHE A 227 11.25 19.88 -4.52
N LEU A 228 10.11 20.16 -5.16
CA LEU A 228 9.40 21.44 -5.04
C LEU A 228 8.27 21.32 -4.01
N ILE A 229 8.21 22.30 -3.10
CA ILE A 229 7.11 22.49 -2.17
C ILE A 229 6.40 23.80 -2.51
N ASP A 230 5.08 23.73 -2.66
CA ASP A 230 4.21 24.88 -2.91
C ASP A 230 3.37 25.23 -1.67
N SER A 231 2.66 26.35 -1.76
CA SER A 231 1.89 26.94 -0.65
C SER A 231 0.75 26.08 -0.11
N SER A 232 0.28 25.09 -0.87
CA SER A 232 -0.79 24.19 -0.42
C SER A 232 -0.29 23.04 0.46
N VAL A 233 1.03 22.85 0.57
CA VAL A 233 1.63 21.79 1.39
C VAL A 233 1.69 22.21 2.86
N GLU A 234 0.96 21.49 3.71
CA GLU A 234 0.96 21.71 5.16
C GLU A 234 2.09 20.97 5.88
N GLU A 235 2.50 19.83 5.34
CA GLU A 235 3.56 18.98 5.89
C GLU A 235 4.19 18.16 4.75
N PHE A 236 5.51 17.96 4.79
CA PHE A 236 6.13 16.89 4.02
C PHE A 236 6.91 15.94 4.91
N THR A 237 7.01 14.69 4.48
CA THR A 237 7.88 13.68 5.08
C THR A 237 8.82 13.11 4.01
N ALA A 238 10.11 13.33 4.17
CA ALA A 238 11.15 12.72 3.34
C ALA A 238 11.63 11.40 3.98
N LEU A 239 11.57 10.30 3.23
CA LEU A 239 12.20 9.03 3.57
C LEU A 239 13.47 8.89 2.73
N VAL A 240 14.61 8.82 3.42
CA VAL A 240 15.94 8.77 2.82
C VAL A 240 16.64 7.50 3.27
N PHE A 241 16.86 6.56 2.36
CA PHE A 241 17.60 5.34 2.66
C PHE A 241 19.08 5.63 2.85
N ARG A 242 19.68 4.96 3.83
CA ARG A 242 21.09 5.12 4.18
C ARG A 242 21.85 3.85 3.84
N LYS A 243 23.10 4.05 3.38
CA LYS A 243 24.07 2.97 3.20
C LYS A 243 25.04 2.99 4.38
N SER A 244 25.51 1.81 4.78
CA SER A 244 26.49 1.71 5.86
C SER A 244 27.74 2.54 5.52
N GLY A 245 28.10 3.47 6.40
CA GLY A 245 29.24 4.37 6.20
C GLY A 245 28.95 5.60 5.33
N SER A 246 27.71 5.83 4.89
CA SER A 246 27.32 7.07 4.19
C SER A 246 27.46 8.28 5.10
N ALA A 247 27.60 9.46 4.50
CA ALA A 247 27.54 10.73 5.22
C ALA A 247 26.19 10.87 5.96
N ALA A 248 26.17 11.69 7.01
CA ALA A 248 24.92 12.05 7.68
C ALA A 248 24.02 12.82 6.71
N THR A 249 22.77 12.40 6.59
CA THR A 249 21.78 13.09 5.78
C THR A 249 21.58 14.50 6.30
N GLN A 250 21.51 15.45 5.38
CA GLN A 250 21.09 16.81 5.66
C GLN A 250 19.96 17.19 4.70
N ILE A 251 19.13 18.13 5.11
CA ILE A 251 18.11 18.71 4.23
C ILE A 251 18.28 20.23 4.23
N GLU A 252 18.25 20.82 3.06
CA GLU A 252 18.44 22.26 2.85
C GLU A 252 17.13 22.89 2.38
N SER A 253 16.72 23.97 3.06
CA SER A 253 15.54 24.76 2.70
C SER A 253 15.82 25.68 1.51
N PRO A 254 14.77 26.18 0.84
CA PRO A 254 14.89 27.18 -0.22
C PRO A 254 15.67 28.44 0.23
N GLY A 255 15.50 28.86 1.49
CA GLY A 255 16.25 29.97 2.09
C GLY A 255 17.71 29.66 2.47
N GLY A 256 18.18 28.43 2.26
CA GLY A 256 19.55 27.98 2.56
C GLY A 256 19.76 27.50 4.00
N GLN A 257 18.68 27.28 4.76
CA GLN A 257 18.80 26.70 6.10
C GLN A 257 19.06 25.20 6.01
N ILE A 258 20.10 24.73 6.68
CA ILE A 258 20.46 23.30 6.72
C ILE A 258 19.94 22.68 8.02
N PHE A 259 19.22 21.57 7.92
CA PHE A 259 18.78 20.74 9.03
C PHE A 259 19.46 19.37 9.00
N ASN A 260 19.64 18.80 10.18
CA ASN A 260 20.22 17.47 10.39
C ASN A 260 19.63 16.85 11.67
N ALA A 261 20.01 15.61 11.97
CA ALA A 261 19.49 14.86 13.11
C ALA A 261 19.78 15.48 14.49
N ASP A 262 20.75 16.39 14.61
CA ASP A 262 21.09 17.06 15.87
C ASP A 262 20.18 18.29 16.13
N VAL A 263 19.41 18.71 15.14
CA VAL A 263 18.46 19.83 15.24
C VAL A 263 17.07 19.27 15.55
N ASP A 264 16.55 19.62 16.72
CA ASP A 264 15.17 19.32 17.12
C ASP A 264 14.38 20.63 17.26
N GLY A 265 13.12 20.64 16.83
CA GLY A 265 12.28 21.83 16.79
C GLY A 265 10.81 21.51 16.67
N ALA A 266 9.94 22.46 17.06
CA ALA A 266 8.49 22.21 17.08
C ALA A 266 7.90 21.82 15.71
N SER A 267 8.49 22.31 14.62
CA SER A 267 8.08 22.05 13.23
C SER A 267 8.92 21.00 12.50
N LEU A 268 9.99 20.48 13.12
CA LEU A 268 10.89 19.49 12.52
C LEU A 268 10.94 18.25 13.40
N ARG A 269 10.60 17.10 12.85
CA ARG A 269 10.83 15.80 13.49
C ARG A 269 11.78 14.98 12.64
N TRP A 270 12.92 14.63 13.23
CA TRP A 270 13.90 13.76 12.60
C TRP A 270 13.98 12.42 13.31
N PHE A 271 13.68 11.34 12.59
CA PHE A 271 13.94 9.98 13.06
C PHE A 271 15.12 9.41 12.27
N ALA A 272 16.26 9.28 12.94
CA ALA A 272 17.47 8.71 12.35
C ALA A 272 17.64 7.24 12.75
N SER A 273 17.98 6.39 11.78
CA SER A 273 18.36 5.00 11.99
C SER A 273 19.57 4.63 11.13
N ASP A 274 20.11 3.42 11.33
CA ASP A 274 21.22 2.93 10.49
C ASP A 274 20.81 2.69 9.04
N ALA A 275 19.51 2.43 8.78
CA ALA A 275 19.00 2.02 7.47
C ALA A 275 18.30 3.16 6.70
N TYR A 276 17.74 4.14 7.41
CA TYR A 276 17.03 5.27 6.81
C TYR A 276 16.94 6.45 7.77
N ASP A 277 16.74 7.64 7.22
CA ASP A 277 16.26 8.81 7.94
C ASP A 277 14.81 9.11 7.51
N LEU A 278 13.97 9.47 8.47
CA LEU A 278 12.64 10.01 8.22
C LEU A 278 12.56 11.44 8.75
N ILE A 279 12.28 12.38 7.85
CA ILE A 279 12.35 13.81 8.12
C ILE A 279 10.99 14.40 7.85
N THR A 280 10.25 14.77 8.90
CA THR A 280 8.95 15.42 8.80
C THR A 280 9.11 16.91 9.09
N ILE A 281 8.69 17.77 8.16
CA ILE A 281 8.66 19.22 8.34
C ILE A 281 7.24 19.73 8.18
N GLN A 282 6.73 20.39 9.22
CA GLN A 282 5.44 21.05 9.25
C GLN A 282 5.56 22.50 8.82
N GLN A 283 4.57 22.97 8.05
CA GLN A 283 4.51 24.31 7.47
C GLN A 283 5.84 24.68 6.78
N PRO A 284 6.28 23.87 5.80
CA PRO A 284 7.56 24.06 5.13
C PRO A 284 7.61 25.39 4.36
N GLU A 285 8.81 25.95 4.23
CA GLU A 285 9.07 27.06 3.31
C GLU A 285 8.76 26.65 1.85
N GLU A 286 8.08 27.53 1.12
CA GLU A 286 7.80 27.34 -0.31
C GLU A 286 9.09 27.46 -1.13
N GLY A 287 9.26 26.54 -2.09
CA GLY A 287 10.40 26.54 -3.00
C GLY A 287 11.04 25.16 -3.16
N GLU A 288 12.25 25.16 -3.73
CA GLU A 288 13.02 23.95 -3.95
C GLU A 288 13.80 23.56 -2.70
N TRP A 289 13.54 22.35 -2.20
CA TRP A 289 14.28 21.73 -1.10
C TRP A 289 15.28 20.72 -1.67
N THR A 290 16.41 20.56 -0.98
CA THR A 290 17.47 19.62 -1.38
C THR A 290 17.80 18.63 -0.27
N ILE A 291 17.88 17.34 -0.61
CA ILE A 291 18.33 16.27 0.27
C ILE A 291 19.82 15.98 -0.01
N ASN A 292 20.67 16.35 0.94
CA ASN A 292 22.10 16.07 0.91
C ASN A 292 22.37 14.68 1.50
N ALA A 293 22.17 13.64 0.68
CA ALA A 293 22.44 12.24 0.99
C ALA A 293 22.73 11.45 -0.30
N ASP A 294 23.10 10.17 -0.15
CA ASP A 294 23.22 9.27 -1.28
C ASP A 294 21.86 9.14 -2.01
N ILE A 295 21.90 9.10 -3.34
CA ILE A 295 20.71 8.87 -4.15
C ILE A 295 20.32 7.38 -4.04
N ASP A 296 19.06 7.12 -3.74
CA ASP A 296 18.42 5.80 -3.79
C ASP A 296 17.09 5.92 -4.53
N PRO A 297 16.75 5.00 -5.45
CA PRO A 297 15.51 5.06 -6.23
C PRO A 297 14.22 4.92 -5.39
N ASP A 298 14.32 4.42 -4.15
CA ASP A 298 13.17 4.35 -3.24
C ASP A 298 13.12 5.50 -2.22
N ASN A 299 14.07 6.46 -2.30
CA ASN A 299 13.92 7.75 -1.62
C ASN A 299 12.64 8.41 -2.13
N ARG A 300 11.88 9.02 -1.22
CA ARG A 300 10.61 9.65 -1.58
C ARG A 300 10.31 10.82 -0.65
N VAL A 301 9.49 11.74 -1.15
CA VAL A 301 8.92 12.82 -0.36
C VAL A 301 7.40 12.73 -0.46
N THR A 302 6.76 12.33 0.64
CA THR A 302 5.30 12.35 0.76
C THR A 302 4.85 13.71 1.25
N VAL A 303 3.72 14.22 0.72
CA VAL A 303 3.17 15.52 1.07
C VAL A 303 1.74 15.40 1.61
N VAL A 304 1.42 16.23 2.59
CA VAL A 304 0.04 16.50 3.05
C VAL A 304 -0.31 17.89 2.56
N SER A 305 -1.40 18.00 1.81
CA SER A 305 -1.74 19.20 1.04
C SER A 305 -3.24 19.31 0.83
N ASP A 306 -3.78 20.54 0.77
CA ASP A 306 -5.18 20.78 0.39
C ASP A 306 -5.46 20.45 -1.07
N LEU A 307 -4.43 20.57 -1.92
CA LEU A 307 -4.48 20.16 -3.32
C LEU A 307 -3.93 18.73 -3.46
N THR A 308 -4.80 17.78 -3.81
CA THR A 308 -4.45 16.35 -3.87
C THR A 308 -4.74 15.70 -5.22
N LEU A 309 -3.98 14.67 -5.57
CA LEU A 309 -4.21 13.84 -6.76
C LEU A 309 -5.00 12.59 -6.37
N ALA A 310 -6.29 12.57 -6.69
CA ALA A 310 -7.13 11.41 -6.48
C ALA A 310 -7.08 10.49 -7.71
N ILE A 311 -6.87 9.19 -7.46
CA ILE A 311 -6.90 8.15 -8.49
C ILE A 311 -7.90 7.10 -8.07
N ALA A 312 -8.81 6.72 -8.97
CA ALA A 312 -9.74 5.64 -8.72
C ALA A 312 -8.97 4.33 -8.43
N PRO A 313 -9.42 3.50 -7.45
CA PRO A 313 -8.73 2.27 -7.11
C PRO A 313 -8.54 1.34 -8.32
N ILE A 314 -7.33 0.81 -8.46
CA ILE A 314 -7.00 -0.28 -9.38
C ILE A 314 -6.67 -1.50 -8.52
N ALA A 315 -7.17 -2.67 -8.92
CA ALA A 315 -6.87 -3.92 -8.21
C ALA A 315 -5.36 -4.15 -8.13
N ASN A 316 -4.89 -4.60 -6.97
CA ASN A 316 -3.48 -4.92 -6.75
C ASN A 316 -3.04 -6.16 -7.54
N ASN A 317 -3.99 -7.05 -7.84
CA ASN A 317 -3.79 -8.26 -8.64
C ASN A 317 -4.75 -8.25 -9.84
N LEU A 318 -4.19 -8.06 -11.03
CA LEU A 318 -4.91 -8.16 -12.30
C LEU A 318 -4.55 -9.48 -12.97
N TYR A 319 -5.47 -10.10 -13.69
CA TYR A 319 -5.20 -11.28 -14.51
C TYR A 319 -4.93 -10.89 -15.97
N HIS A 320 -4.09 -11.66 -16.65
CA HIS A 320 -3.79 -11.43 -18.06
C HIS A 320 -5.08 -11.43 -18.90
N GLY A 321 -5.34 -10.31 -19.57
CA GLY A 321 -6.55 -10.09 -20.39
C GLY A 321 -7.64 -9.30 -19.69
N GLU A 322 -7.54 -9.06 -18.38
CA GLU A 322 -8.38 -8.07 -17.71
C GLU A 322 -7.99 -6.66 -18.13
N THR A 323 -9.00 -5.82 -18.35
CA THR A 323 -8.81 -4.41 -18.65
C THR A 323 -8.90 -3.61 -17.36
N ALA A 324 -7.93 -2.72 -17.14
CA ALA A 324 -7.97 -1.73 -16.07
C ALA A 324 -8.10 -0.34 -16.70
N THR A 325 -8.83 0.55 -16.03
CA THR A 325 -8.95 1.95 -16.45
C THR A 325 -8.33 2.82 -15.37
N LEU A 326 -7.38 3.66 -15.77
CA LEU A 326 -6.93 4.77 -14.95
C LEU A 326 -8.00 5.87 -15.02
N THR A 327 -8.48 6.31 -13.88
CA THR A 327 -9.29 7.52 -13.74
C THR A 327 -8.67 8.39 -12.65
N ALA A 328 -8.32 9.62 -12.97
CA ALA A 328 -7.65 10.55 -12.05
C ALA A 328 -8.29 11.93 -12.05
N SER A 329 -8.20 12.65 -10.94
CA SER A 329 -8.61 14.05 -10.81
C SER A 329 -7.77 14.77 -9.77
N ILE A 330 -7.67 16.09 -9.91
CA ILE A 330 -7.16 16.94 -8.83
C ILE A 330 -8.32 17.34 -7.93
N LEU A 331 -8.13 17.21 -6.62
CA LEU A 331 -9.06 17.68 -5.60
C LEU A 331 -8.47 18.90 -4.88
N GLU A 332 -9.31 19.89 -4.58
CA GLU A 332 -9.00 21.03 -3.74
C GLU A 332 -9.91 20.96 -2.51
N ALA A 333 -9.34 20.82 -1.31
CA ALA A 333 -10.07 20.59 -0.06
C ALA A 333 -11.08 19.43 -0.14
N GLY A 334 -10.73 18.38 -0.90
CA GLY A 334 -11.57 17.18 -1.10
C GLY A 334 -12.61 17.30 -2.22
N GLU A 335 -12.77 18.46 -2.86
CA GLU A 335 -13.69 18.65 -3.99
C GLU A 335 -12.97 18.59 -5.33
N VAL A 336 -13.57 17.92 -6.32
CA VAL A 336 -13.00 17.83 -7.67
C VAL A 336 -12.88 19.22 -8.29
N VAL A 337 -11.67 19.58 -8.69
CA VAL A 337 -11.42 20.85 -9.36
C VAL A 337 -12.04 20.81 -10.76
N SER A 338 -12.93 21.76 -11.04
CA SER A 338 -13.70 21.84 -12.30
C SER A 338 -13.54 23.19 -13.03
N ARG A 339 -12.69 24.07 -12.51
CA ARG A 339 -12.44 25.41 -13.08
C ARG A 339 -11.53 25.30 -14.30
N ASP A 340 -12.08 25.41 -15.52
CA ASP A 340 -11.32 25.26 -16.78
C ASP A 340 -10.05 26.14 -16.82
N GLU A 341 -10.13 27.40 -16.39
CA GLU A 341 -8.98 28.31 -16.33
C GLU A 341 -7.82 27.78 -15.48
N PHE A 342 -8.12 27.01 -14.43
CA PHE A 342 -7.12 26.38 -13.59
C PHE A 342 -6.65 25.05 -14.19
N LEU A 343 -7.57 24.23 -14.72
CA LEU A 343 -7.27 22.96 -15.37
C LEU A 343 -6.40 23.13 -16.63
N ASP A 344 -6.47 24.27 -17.30
CA ASP A 344 -5.63 24.62 -18.47
C ASP A 344 -4.19 25.02 -18.10
N LEU A 345 -3.91 25.27 -16.81
CA LEU A 345 -2.58 25.66 -16.34
C LEU A 345 -1.65 24.47 -16.13
N PHE A 346 -2.20 23.27 -15.96
CA PHE A 346 -1.44 22.09 -15.61
C PHE A 346 -1.57 20.95 -16.63
N THR A 347 -0.52 20.13 -16.71
CA THR A 347 -0.53 18.88 -17.47
C THR A 347 -0.65 17.69 -16.52
N VAL A 348 -1.36 16.65 -16.97
CA VAL A 348 -1.45 15.37 -16.27
C VAL A 348 -0.78 14.33 -17.14
N ASP A 349 0.32 13.77 -16.67
CA ASP A 349 1.07 12.72 -17.36
C ASP A 349 0.92 11.40 -16.61
N ALA A 350 0.61 10.34 -17.34
CA ALA A 350 0.66 8.99 -16.83
C ALA A 350 1.88 8.28 -17.42
N SER A 351 2.57 7.48 -16.60
CA SER A 351 3.66 6.63 -17.06
C SER A 351 3.62 5.27 -16.39
N MET A 352 4.10 4.25 -17.10
CA MET A 352 4.10 2.88 -16.65
C MET A 352 5.53 2.35 -16.69
N SER A 353 5.96 1.71 -15.61
CA SER A 353 7.28 1.13 -15.48
C SER A 353 7.24 -0.31 -15.00
N ARG A 354 8.31 -1.06 -15.34
CA ARG A 354 8.62 -2.39 -14.81
C ARG A 354 10.07 -2.39 -14.37
N SER A 355 10.38 -2.92 -13.20
CA SER A 355 11.74 -2.93 -12.64
C SER A 355 12.43 -1.56 -12.73
N ASN A 356 11.70 -0.50 -12.34
CA ASN A 356 12.14 0.90 -12.39
C ASN A 356 12.49 1.43 -13.79
N THR A 357 12.13 0.70 -14.87
CA THR A 357 12.31 1.15 -16.25
C THR A 357 10.95 1.54 -16.84
N SER A 358 10.78 2.83 -17.14
CA SER A 358 9.60 3.33 -17.84
C SER A 358 9.55 2.79 -19.26
N PHE A 359 8.41 2.22 -19.66
CA PHE A 359 8.20 1.70 -21.02
C PHE A 359 7.01 2.34 -21.73
N TRP A 360 6.18 3.09 -20.99
CA TRP A 360 5.05 3.84 -21.55
C TRP A 360 4.90 5.16 -20.81
N ARG A 361 4.55 6.21 -21.55
CA ARG A 361 4.20 7.53 -21.02
C ARG A 361 3.23 8.21 -21.97
N GLN A 362 2.23 8.87 -21.41
CA GLN A 362 1.23 9.63 -22.16
C GLN A 362 0.72 10.81 -21.33
N THR A 363 0.64 11.99 -21.96
CA THR A 363 -0.13 13.11 -21.42
C THR A 363 -1.61 12.81 -21.58
N LEU A 364 -2.33 12.78 -20.45
CA LEU A 364 -3.75 12.48 -20.40
C LEU A 364 -4.56 13.67 -20.92
N VAL A 365 -5.69 13.35 -21.53
CA VAL A 365 -6.67 14.34 -22.00
C VAL A 365 -7.88 14.27 -21.07
N ARG A 366 -8.46 15.43 -20.77
CA ARG A 366 -9.69 15.51 -19.96
C ARG A 366 -10.82 14.77 -20.67
N ASP A 367 -11.65 14.09 -19.89
CA ASP A 367 -12.86 13.46 -20.42
C ASP A 367 -13.82 14.56 -20.88
N GLY A 368 -14.01 14.69 -22.20
CA GLY A 368 -15.03 15.55 -22.77
C GLY A 368 -16.39 14.91 -22.50
N GLY A 369 -17.23 15.54 -21.66
CA GLY A 369 -18.54 15.02 -21.29
C GLY A 369 -19.32 14.49 -22.50
N GLY A 370 -19.47 13.17 -22.59
CA GLY A 370 -20.27 12.52 -23.61
C GLY A 370 -21.74 12.57 -23.22
N ILE A 371 -22.48 13.56 -23.74
CA ILE A 371 -23.83 13.49 -24.32
C ILE A 371 -24.11 14.91 -24.85
N ASP A 372 -24.26 15.02 -26.17
CA ASP A 372 -24.85 16.14 -26.90
C ASP A 372 -24.23 17.53 -26.64
N SER A 373 -23.21 17.87 -27.43
CA SER A 373 -22.59 19.20 -27.52
C SER A 373 -23.52 20.29 -28.12
N SER A 374 -24.82 20.24 -27.84
CA SER A 374 -25.83 21.18 -28.33
C SER A 374 -26.67 21.85 -27.25
N VAL A 375 -26.38 21.63 -25.96
CA VAL A 375 -26.97 22.41 -24.86
C VAL A 375 -25.85 23.08 -24.05
N ASP A 376 -25.85 24.41 -24.16
CA ASP A 376 -25.12 25.43 -23.41
C ASP A 376 -24.42 24.95 -22.11
N GLY A 377 -23.08 24.94 -22.10
CA GLY A 377 -22.28 24.87 -20.86
C GLY A 377 -21.76 23.48 -20.42
N SER A 378 -21.26 22.64 -21.32
CA SER A 378 -20.52 21.42 -20.94
C SER A 378 -19.20 21.80 -20.26
N HIS A 379 -19.23 21.86 -18.92
CA HIS A 379 -18.04 22.02 -18.10
C HIS A 379 -17.18 20.77 -18.30
N SER A 380 -15.90 20.92 -18.65
CA SER A 380 -15.01 19.77 -18.68
C SER A 380 -14.92 19.23 -17.25
N MET A 381 -15.30 17.97 -17.06
CA MET A 381 -15.08 17.34 -15.76
C MET A 381 -13.56 17.29 -15.58
N GLY A 382 -13.04 17.70 -14.42
CA GLY A 382 -11.60 17.65 -14.07
C GLY A 382 -11.07 16.22 -13.90
N VAL A 383 -11.60 15.31 -14.71
CA VAL A 383 -11.41 13.88 -14.70
C VAL A 383 -10.66 13.49 -15.97
N TYR A 384 -9.64 12.66 -15.78
CA TYR A 384 -8.77 12.15 -16.83
C TYR A 384 -8.89 10.64 -16.83
N SER A 385 -9.34 10.05 -17.95
CA SER A 385 -9.47 8.60 -18.06
C SER A 385 -8.58 8.02 -19.15
N ARG A 386 -7.98 6.85 -18.88
CA ARG A 386 -7.21 6.07 -19.84
C ARG A 386 -7.31 4.57 -19.59
N GLU A 387 -7.74 3.82 -20.59
CA GLU A 387 -7.63 2.37 -20.57
C GLU A 387 -6.16 1.93 -20.57
N LEU A 388 -5.80 0.98 -19.70
CA LEU A 388 -4.45 0.45 -19.55
C LEU A 388 -4.21 -0.73 -20.49
N ASP A 389 -4.36 -0.51 -21.79
CA ASP A 389 -4.24 -1.50 -22.88
C ASP A 389 -2.80 -2.02 -23.12
N MET A 390 -1.82 -1.50 -22.37
CA MET A 390 -0.41 -1.88 -22.44
C MET A 390 -0.01 -3.03 -21.51
N LEU A 391 -0.93 -3.53 -20.66
CA LEU A 391 -0.69 -4.60 -19.68
C LEU A 391 -0.63 -6.00 -20.33
N ARG A 392 0.39 -6.24 -21.15
CA ARG A 392 0.50 -7.45 -21.98
C ARG A 392 1.24 -8.62 -21.34
N ASN A 393 2.10 -8.34 -20.36
CA ASN A 393 2.98 -9.35 -19.78
C ASN A 393 2.67 -9.52 -18.30
N SER A 394 2.83 -10.73 -17.78
CA SER A 394 2.83 -10.96 -16.34
C SER A 394 4.01 -10.27 -15.66
N GLY A 395 3.82 -9.86 -14.41
CA GLY A 395 4.84 -9.23 -13.57
C GLY A 395 4.35 -8.03 -12.78
N ASN A 396 5.28 -7.39 -12.07
CA ASN A 396 5.02 -6.19 -11.28
C ASN A 396 5.07 -4.92 -12.16
N TYR A 397 4.08 -4.06 -11.99
CA TYR A 397 3.95 -2.78 -12.67
C TYR A 397 3.87 -1.65 -11.64
N ALA A 398 4.36 -0.48 -12.03
CA ALA A 398 4.12 0.76 -11.32
C ALA A 398 3.56 1.80 -12.31
N LEU A 399 2.33 2.24 -12.03
CA LEU A 399 1.65 3.33 -12.72
C LEU A 399 1.87 4.61 -11.92
N THR A 400 2.54 5.58 -12.52
CA THR A 400 2.78 6.89 -11.93
C THR A 400 1.95 7.91 -12.68
N VAL A 401 1.12 8.66 -11.96
CA VAL A 401 0.42 9.84 -12.46
C VAL A 401 1.07 11.06 -11.84
N ALA A 402 1.54 11.96 -12.70
CA ALA A 402 2.21 13.20 -12.31
C ALA A 402 1.42 14.38 -12.86
N VAL A 403 1.24 15.41 -12.02
CA VAL A 403 0.62 16.67 -12.36
C VAL A 403 1.64 17.78 -12.22
N ASP A 404 1.83 18.54 -13.29
CA ASP A 404 2.71 19.71 -13.32
C ASP A 404 1.87 20.96 -13.59
N GLY A 405 1.60 21.72 -12.52
CA GLY A 405 0.92 23.01 -12.59
C GLY A 405 1.86 24.21 -12.67
N LYS A 406 3.14 23.99 -12.98
CA LYS A 406 4.24 24.96 -13.00
C LYS A 406 4.61 25.52 -11.63
N THR A 407 3.62 25.91 -10.83
CA THR A 407 3.81 26.40 -9.45
C THR A 407 3.64 25.31 -8.40
N PHE A 408 3.02 24.18 -8.76
CA PHE A 408 2.91 23.01 -7.90
C PHE A 408 3.17 21.74 -8.71
N LYS A 409 3.63 20.69 -8.02
CA LYS A 409 3.80 19.36 -8.60
C LYS A 409 3.27 18.31 -7.64
N ARG A 410 2.49 17.36 -8.17
CA ARG A 410 1.98 16.21 -7.40
C ARG A 410 2.23 14.95 -8.20
N GLU A 411 2.61 13.89 -7.51
CA GLU A 411 2.77 12.57 -8.10
C GLU A 411 2.12 11.53 -7.20
N LYS A 412 1.46 10.54 -7.80
CA LYS A 412 0.99 9.35 -7.09
C LYS A 412 1.34 8.12 -7.90
N THR A 413 1.91 7.12 -7.22
CA THR A 413 2.33 5.85 -7.83
C THR A 413 1.50 4.70 -7.28
N LEU A 414 0.79 4.01 -8.16
CA LEU A 414 0.08 2.77 -7.86
C LEU A 414 0.90 1.58 -8.33
N LYS A 415 1.17 0.62 -7.44
CA LYS A 415 1.89 -0.61 -7.75
C LYS A 415 0.92 -1.79 -7.75
N PHE A 416 0.92 -2.58 -8.82
CA PHE A 416 0.07 -3.77 -8.96
C PHE A 416 0.81 -4.88 -9.73
N THR A 417 0.27 -6.08 -9.67
CA THR A 417 0.84 -7.27 -10.32
C THR A 417 -0.14 -7.82 -11.34
N VAL A 418 0.32 -8.01 -12.57
CA VAL A 418 -0.41 -8.75 -13.61
C VAL A 418 0.01 -10.21 -13.52
N ARG A 419 -0.95 -11.10 -13.30
CA ARG A 419 -0.75 -12.53 -13.09
C ARG A 419 -1.23 -13.33 -14.28
N GLU A 420 -0.61 -14.49 -14.49
CA GLU A 420 -1.18 -15.48 -15.39
C GLU A 420 -2.37 -16.17 -14.69
N PRO A 421 -3.46 -16.45 -15.41
CA PRO A 421 -4.54 -17.24 -14.85
C PRO A 421 -4.01 -18.64 -14.52
N PHE A 422 -4.26 -19.13 -13.30
CA PHE A 422 -3.89 -20.49 -12.91
C PHE A 422 -4.59 -21.50 -13.83
N ARG A 423 -3.83 -22.43 -14.41
CA ARG A 423 -4.38 -23.63 -15.06
C ARG A 423 -4.60 -24.69 -13.99
N VAL A 424 -5.86 -25.04 -13.74
CA VAL A 424 -6.20 -26.24 -12.97
C VAL A 424 -6.07 -27.44 -13.91
N GLU A 425 -4.98 -28.20 -13.79
CA GLU A 425 -4.93 -29.55 -14.35
C GLU A 425 -5.68 -30.49 -13.40
N LEU A 426 -6.93 -30.81 -13.76
CA LEU A 426 -7.65 -31.92 -13.16
C LEU A 426 -6.92 -33.22 -13.54
N ALA A 427 -6.09 -33.74 -12.64
CA ALA A 427 -5.61 -35.11 -12.74
C ALA A 427 -6.82 -36.04 -12.57
N ALA A 428 -7.41 -36.47 -13.70
CA ALA A 428 -8.36 -37.57 -13.71
C ALA A 428 -7.59 -38.84 -13.30
N ASN A 429 -7.76 -39.27 -12.05
CA ASN A 429 -7.41 -40.63 -11.67
C ASN A 429 -8.36 -41.58 -12.40
N GLU A 430 -7.95 -42.04 -13.58
CA GLU A 430 -8.50 -43.24 -14.20
C GLU A 430 -8.09 -44.44 -13.34
N LEU A 431 -8.91 -44.75 -12.33
CA LEU A 431 -9.00 -46.10 -11.81
C LEU A 431 -9.66 -46.94 -12.91
N GLU A 432 -8.85 -47.56 -13.77
CA GLU A 432 -9.28 -48.73 -14.53
C GLU A 432 -9.66 -49.82 -13.53
N GLY A 433 -10.96 -49.91 -13.25
CA GLY A 433 -11.55 -51.08 -12.63
C GLY A 433 -11.50 -52.24 -13.62
N GLU A 434 -10.72 -53.27 -13.29
CA GLU A 434 -10.92 -54.61 -13.84
C GLU A 434 -12.35 -55.06 -13.48
N PHE A 435 -13.23 -55.09 -14.48
CA PHE A 435 -14.45 -55.88 -14.41
C PHE A 435 -14.09 -57.34 -14.67
N ALA A 436 -14.57 -58.19 -13.75
CA ALA A 436 -14.42 -59.64 -13.70
C ALA A 436 -14.95 -60.38 -14.94
#